data_AF-W4EUG2-F1
#
_entry.id   AF-W4EUG2-F1
#
_cell.length_a   1.000
_cell.length_b   1.000
_cell.length_c   1.000
_cell.angle_alpha   90.00
_cell.angle_beta   90.00
_cell.angle_gamma   90.00
#
_symmetry.space_group_name_H-M   'P 1'
#
loop_
_entity.id
_entity.type
_entity.pdbx_description
1 polymer ?
#
loop_
_entity_poly.entity_id
_entity_poly.type
_entity_poly.pdbx_seq_one_letter_code
_entity_poly.pdbx_strand_id
1 'polypeptide(L)' 'MFTPVDKRYKVLVIYLYGREIEFETDMDVIQVQEQGNEYIELEGGRHIDLTNIERIIVATDG' A
#
# COMPACT_ATOMS: atom_id res chain seq x y z
N MET A 1 -10.97 14.10 -13.86
CA MET A 1 -11.86 12.98 -13.47
C MET A 1 -10.98 11.74 -13.50
N PHE A 2 -10.68 11.13 -12.35
CA PHE A 2 -9.83 9.94 -12.30
C PHE A 2 -10.67 8.74 -12.75
N THR A 3 -10.20 8.01 -13.76
CA THR A 3 -10.81 6.77 -14.22
C THR A 3 -10.71 5.75 -13.08
N PRO A 4 -11.81 5.07 -12.69
CA PRO A 4 -11.72 4.02 -11.68
C PRO A 4 -10.80 2.92 -12.21
N VAL A 5 -9.73 2.61 -11.48
CA VAL A 5 -8.84 1.52 -11.85
C VAL A 5 -9.36 0.23 -11.21
N ASP A 6 -9.37 -0.84 -12.00
CA ASP A 6 -9.81 -2.15 -11.57
C ASP A 6 -8.85 -2.65 -10.49
N LYS A 7 -9.30 -2.80 -9.24
CA LYS A 7 -8.46 -3.24 -8.12
C LYS A 7 -8.17 -4.73 -8.26
N ARG A 8 -6.90 -5.08 -8.49
CA ARG A 8 -6.49 -6.46 -8.86
C ARG A 8 -5.76 -7.22 -7.75
N TYR A 9 -5.27 -6.51 -6.75
CA TYR A 9 -4.43 -7.05 -5.70
C TYR A 9 -5.04 -6.77 -4.34
N LYS A 10 -5.06 -7.79 -3.52
CA LYS A 10 -5.30 -7.67 -2.09
C LYS A 10 -3.94 -7.70 -1.37
N VAL A 11 -3.62 -6.62 -0.66
CA VAL A 11 -2.34 -6.43 0.00
C VAL A 11 -2.54 -6.39 1.51
N LEU A 12 -1.74 -7.18 2.22
CA LEU A 12 -1.61 -7.14 3.68
C LEU A 12 -0.21 -6.69 4.05
N VAL A 13 -0.12 -5.58 4.79
CA VAL A 13 1.14 -5.05 5.34
C VAL A 13 1.18 -5.32 6.83
N ILE A 14 2.25 -5.97 7.28
CA ILE A 14 2.52 -6.28 8.69
C ILE A 14 3.73 -5.44 9.13
N TYR A 15 3.56 -4.65 10.18
CA TYR A 15 4.61 -3.81 10.77
C TYR A 15 5.29 -4.53 11.94
N LEU A 16 6.54 -4.17 12.24
CA LEU A 16 7.38 -4.75 13.30
C LEU A 16 6.76 -4.73 14.72
N TYR A 17 5.72 -3.93 14.94
CA TYR A 17 5.00 -3.82 16.21
C TYR A 17 3.68 -4.61 16.23
N GLY A 18 3.47 -5.52 15.28
CA GLY A 18 2.25 -6.33 15.17
C GLY A 18 1.02 -5.56 14.66
N ARG A 19 1.21 -4.35 14.12
CA ARG A 19 0.15 -3.62 13.43
C ARG A 19 -0.03 -4.20 12.03
N GLU A 20 -1.26 -4.45 11.64
CA GLU A 20 -1.60 -4.99 10.32
C GLU A 20 -2.52 -4.01 9.57
N ILE A 21 -2.30 -3.86 8.26
CA ILE A 21 -3.13 -3.06 7.37
C ILE A 21 -3.46 -3.89 6.13
N GLU A 22 -4.75 -4.08 5.87
CA GLU A 22 -5.26 -4.76 4.68
C GLU A 22 -5.95 -3.77 3.75
N PHE A 23 -5.65 -3.83 2.46
CA PHE A 23 -6.29 -2.99 1.45
C PHE A 23 -6.24 -3.63 0.06
N GLU A 24 -7.15 -3.19 -0.80
CA GLU A 24 -7.19 -3.56 -2.22
C GLU A 24 -6.61 -2.44 -3.09
N THR A 25 -5.83 -2.81 -4.09
CA THR A 25 -5.12 -1.89 -4.99
C THR A 25 -4.89 -2.54 -6.36
N ASP A 26 -4.73 -1.70 -7.36
CA ASP A 26 -4.36 -1.96 -8.75
C ASP A 26 -2.83 -1.93 -9.00
N MET A 27 -2.08 -1.31 -8.08
CA MET A 27 -0.62 -1.08 -8.05
C MET A 27 0.05 -0.76 -9.38
N ASP A 28 -0.14 0.46 -9.88
CA ASP A 28 0.96 1.24 -10.49
C ASP A 28 1.59 2.10 -9.36
N VAL A 29 2.52 1.52 -8.59
CA VAL A 29 3.07 2.17 -7.38
C VAL A 29 3.93 3.39 -7.74
N ILE A 30 3.48 4.58 -7.36
CA ILE A 30 4.30 5.80 -7.36
C ILE A 30 4.97 5.89 -6.00
N GLN A 31 6.26 5.54 -5.93
CA GLN A 31 7.07 5.76 -4.74
C GLN A 31 7.22 7.28 -4.52
N VAL A 32 6.74 7.78 -3.38
CA VAL A 32 6.93 9.18 -2.99
C VAL A 32 7.92 9.22 -1.83
N GLN A 33 9.06 9.88 -2.06
CA GLN A 33 10.01 10.22 -1.01
C GLN A 33 9.77 11.68 -0.60
N GLU A 34 9.38 11.90 0.66
CA GLU A 34 9.28 13.26 1.21
C GLU A 34 9.94 13.31 2.59
N GLN A 35 10.90 14.23 2.76
CA GLN A 35 11.58 14.51 4.03
C GLN A 35 12.14 13.27 4.77
N GLY A 36 12.63 12.27 4.03
CA GLY A 36 13.24 11.05 4.59
C GLY A 36 12.25 9.98 5.02
N ASN A 37 10.94 10.22 4.86
CA ASN A 37 9.91 9.21 5.02
C ASN A 37 9.56 8.64 3.64
N GLU A 38 9.58 7.32 3.52
CA GLU A 38 9.10 6.62 2.33
C GLU A 38 7.66 6.18 2.59
N TYR A 39 6.74 6.60 1.73
CA TYR A 39 5.35 6.16 1.83
C TYR A 39 4.72 5.90 0.46
N ILE A 40 3.68 5.07 0.44
CA ILE A 40 2.80 4.87 -0.71
C ILE A 40 1.50 5.61 -0.42
N GLU A 41 1.08 6.49 -1.32
CA GLU A 41 -0.24 7.10 -1.26
C GLU A 41 -1.28 6.18 -1.94
N LEU A 42 -2.36 5.90 -1.22
CA LEU A 42 -3.48 5.10 -1.69
C LEU A 42 -4.65 6.00 -2.10
N GLU A 43 -5.52 5.47 -2.96
CA GLU A 43 -6.80 6.10 -3.25
C GLU A 43 -7.59 6.40 -1.95
N GLY A 44 -8.08 7.65 -1.86
CA GLY A 44 -8.79 8.16 -0.68
C GLY A 44 -7.90 8.91 0.32
N GLY A 45 -6.65 9.23 -0.03
CA GLY A 45 -5.76 10.05 0.79
C GLY A 45 -5.16 9.32 2.00
N ARG A 46 -5.23 7.98 2.00
CA ARG A 46 -4.53 7.14 2.99
C ARG A 46 -3.08 6.96 2.54
N HIS A 47 -2.15 6.89 3.47
CA HIS A 47 -0.76 6.54 3.17
C HIS A 47 -0.34 5.25 3.89
N ILE A 48 0.54 4.50 3.24
CA ILE A 48 1.28 3.38 3.84
C ILE A 48 2.68 3.88 4.11
N ASP A 49 3.01 4.01 5.37
CA ASP A 49 4.39 4.23 5.80
C ASP A 49 5.21 2.96 5.47
N LEU A 50 6.28 3.11 4.70
CA LEU A 50 7.19 2.03 4.32
C LEU A 50 8.28 1.77 5.37
N THR A 51 8.36 2.60 6.40
CA THR A 51 9.23 2.36 7.54
C THR A 51 8.65 1.28 8.45
N ASN A 52 9.53 0.51 9.10
CA ASN A 52 9.14 -0.50 10.09
C ASN A 52 8.19 -1.59 9.57
N ILE A 53 8.15 -1.84 8.26
CA ILE A 53 7.44 -2.98 7.69
C ILE A 53 8.25 -4.26 7.99
N GLU A 54 7.58 -5.25 8.56
CA GLU A 54 8.13 -6.59 8.75
C GLU A 54 7.90 -7.46 7.51
N ARG A 55 6.69 -7.42 6.95
CA ARG A 55 6.29 -8.27 5.82
C ARG A 55 5.17 -7.64 5.00
N ILE A 56 5.22 -7.86 3.69
CA ILE A 56 4.12 -7.57 2.76
C ILE A 56 3.66 -8.89 2.14
N ILE A 57 2.36 -9.15 2.18
CA ILE A 57 1.73 -10.30 1.53
C ILE A 57 0.80 -9.77 0.45
N VAL A 58 0.97 -10.26 -0.77
CA VAL A 58 0.14 -9.89 -1.92
C VAL A 58 -0.62 -11.13 -2.36
N ALA A 59 -1.95 -11.04 -2.39
CA ALA A 59 -2.82 -12.03 -2.99
C ALA A 59 -3.37 -11.47 -4.31
N THR A 60 -3.21 -12.26 -5.37
CA THR A 60 -3.87 -12.05 -6.67
C THR A 60 -5.09 -12.94 -6.72
N ASP A 61 -6.25 -12.38 -7.08
CA ASP A 61 -7.36 -13.20 -7.53
C ASP A 61 -6.93 -13.84 -8.86
N GLY A 62 -6.78 -15.18 -8.84
CA GLY A 62 -6.27 -15.97 -9.96
C GLY A 62 -7.23 -16.09 -11.13
#